data_AF-A0A4R5B9K8-F1
#
_entry.id   AF-A0A4R5B9K8-F1
#
_cell.length_a   1.000
_cell.length_b   1.000
_cell.length_c   1.000
_cell.angle_alpha   90.00
_cell.angle_beta   90.00
_cell.angle_gamma   90.00
#
_symmetry.space_group_name_H-M   'P 1'
#
loop_
_entity.id
_entity.type
_entity.pdbx_description
1 polymer ?
#
loop_
_entity_poly.entity_id
_entity_poly.type
_entity_poly.pdbx_seq_one_letter_code
_entity_poly.pdbx_strand_id
1 'polypeptide(L)'
;MKRGMYFAGAGAAGLLAAAVAVLAPHDDQPEAASEAPAPPRIVMAEGDDRLPSTTATDWVTYADHVVVVTAASERRLPVSATEAARGEGLIGRTVDMQVKKVLWSRKGAPEAAPKSWTYNAAGFALTNGDPEAAAPMAVHGRPRMEVGHQYIVAVSWEPARCSPGDKPEPGRWMGLGEGSEVPYDGNTIGQGEMEGRVQTAAQARILVAGEHGLEEEMIGQDAAALAAKLKATPATEKQTFSAQSQPTACD
;
A
#
# COMPACT_ATOMS: atom_id res chain seq x y z
N MET A 1 70.46 11.12 20.30
CA MET A 1 70.42 10.23 21.48
C MET A 1 70.08 8.81 21.02
N LYS A 2 70.64 7.80 21.70
CA LYS A 2 70.99 6.42 21.30
C LYS A 2 69.79 5.57 20.82
N ARG A 3 69.86 4.88 19.66
CA ARG A 3 70.39 3.52 19.37
C ARG A 3 69.79 2.39 20.24
N GLY A 4 68.82 1.66 19.68
CA GLY A 4 68.95 0.28 19.18
C GLY A 4 69.26 -0.90 20.13
N MET A 5 68.61 -2.02 19.78
CA MET A 5 69.03 -3.44 19.85
C MET A 5 68.56 -4.35 21.00
N TYR A 6 67.93 -5.44 20.52
CA TYR A 6 67.63 -6.75 21.09
C TYR A 6 68.82 -7.49 21.71
N PHE A 7 68.55 -8.35 22.71
CA PHE A 7 69.08 -9.70 22.98
C PHE A 7 68.12 -10.34 24.02
N ALA A 8 67.45 -11.50 23.87
CA ALA A 8 67.81 -12.88 23.55
C ALA A 8 68.48 -13.68 24.70
N GLY A 9 67.76 -14.73 25.15
CA GLY A 9 68.28 -15.95 25.83
C GLY A 9 68.05 -16.04 27.35
N ALA A 10 67.92 -17.19 27.99
CA ALA A 10 67.63 -18.59 27.62
C ALA A 10 67.60 -19.41 28.94
N GLY A 11 66.70 -20.40 29.04
CA GLY A 11 66.79 -21.61 29.90
C GLY A 11 66.58 -21.44 31.42
N ALA A 12 66.18 -22.45 32.20
CA ALA A 12 65.62 -23.79 32.01
C ALA A 12 65.31 -24.37 33.42
N ALA A 13 64.55 -25.48 33.47
CA ALA A 13 64.26 -26.39 34.61
C ALA A 13 63.10 -25.98 35.54
N GLY A 14 62.14 -26.85 35.91
CA GLY A 14 61.93 -28.26 35.61
C GLY A 14 60.74 -28.83 36.41
N LEU A 15 60.30 -30.03 35.99
CA LEU A 15 59.54 -31.06 36.73
C LEU A 15 58.02 -30.91 36.97
N LEU A 16 57.27 -31.49 36.00
CA LEU A 16 56.27 -32.56 36.12
C LEU A 16 55.55 -32.78 37.47
N ALA A 17 54.22 -32.61 37.46
CA ALA A 17 53.29 -33.57 38.03
C ALA A 17 52.00 -33.59 37.20
N ALA A 18 51.68 -34.76 36.65
CA ALA A 18 50.49 -35.02 35.84
C ALA A 18 49.26 -35.21 36.73
N ALA A 19 48.14 -34.60 36.35
CA ALA A 19 46.81 -35.08 36.66
C ALA A 19 45.97 -35.01 35.37
N VAL A 20 45.50 -36.18 34.93
CA VAL A 20 44.62 -36.35 33.77
C VAL A 20 43.19 -36.53 34.30
N ALA A 21 42.26 -35.72 33.78
CA ALA A 21 40.83 -35.97 33.54
C ALA A 21 40.04 -34.65 33.67
N VAL A 22 39.04 -34.26 32.87
CA VAL A 22 38.35 -34.78 31.68
C VAL A 22 37.59 -33.56 31.10
N LEU A 23 37.55 -33.45 29.77
CA LEU A 23 36.65 -32.71 28.86
C LEU A 23 35.66 -31.65 29.40
N ALA A 24 35.78 -30.41 28.90
CA ALA A 24 34.95 -29.88 27.81
C ALA A 24 35.52 -28.52 27.33
N PRO A 25 35.76 -28.30 26.02
CA PRO A 25 35.87 -26.94 25.53
C PRO A 25 34.49 -26.28 25.61
N HIS A 26 34.39 -25.18 26.35
CA HIS A 26 33.36 -24.19 26.07
C HIS A 26 33.71 -23.61 24.69
N ASP A 27 33.03 -24.13 23.66
CA ASP A 27 32.86 -23.40 22.40
C ASP A 27 32.04 -22.15 22.72
N ASP A 28 32.71 -21.07 23.08
CA ASP A 28 32.17 -19.71 22.94
C ASP A 28 32.04 -19.41 21.44
N GLN A 29 31.10 -20.07 20.77
CA GLN A 29 30.58 -19.57 19.51
C GLN A 29 29.85 -18.27 19.84
N PRO A 30 30.25 -17.13 19.26
CA PRO A 30 29.40 -15.94 19.32
C PRO A 30 28.04 -16.32 18.73
N GLU A 31 27.00 -16.25 19.55
CA GLU A 31 25.61 -16.33 19.14
C GLU A 31 25.47 -15.48 17.87
N ALA A 32 25.25 -16.13 16.74
CA ALA A 32 24.91 -15.46 15.51
C ALA A 32 23.67 -14.64 15.83
N ALA A 33 23.84 -13.32 15.94
CA ALA A 33 22.74 -12.39 16.10
C ALA A 33 21.72 -12.77 15.03
N SER A 34 20.54 -13.22 15.46
CA SER A 34 19.44 -13.60 14.58
C SER A 34 19.18 -12.43 13.66
N GLU A 35 19.69 -12.52 12.43
CA GLU A 35 19.50 -11.51 11.41
C GLU A 35 17.99 -11.44 11.19
N ALA A 36 17.39 -10.29 11.53
CA ALA A 36 15.95 -10.11 11.36
C ALA A 36 15.62 -10.44 9.90
N PRO A 37 14.58 -11.25 9.63
CA PRO A 37 14.24 -11.62 8.27
C PRO A 37 14.11 -10.36 7.42
N ALA A 38 14.78 -10.35 6.27
CA ALA A 38 14.72 -9.24 5.34
C ALA A 38 13.26 -8.92 5.02
N PRO A 39 12.88 -7.64 4.89
CA PRO A 39 11.51 -7.27 4.60
C PRO A 39 11.04 -7.97 3.31
N PRO A 40 9.77 -8.39 3.25
CA PRO A 40 9.26 -9.07 2.07
C PRO A 40 9.43 -8.18 0.84
N ARG A 41 9.93 -8.77 -0.24
CA ARG A 41 10.06 -8.07 -1.52
C ARG A 41 8.67 -7.74 -2.04
N ILE A 42 8.38 -6.46 -2.23
CA ILE A 42 7.17 -6.01 -2.93
C ILE A 42 7.34 -6.27 -4.43
N VAL A 43 6.33 -6.87 -5.04
CA VAL A 43 6.22 -7.01 -6.50
C VAL A 43 5.46 -5.80 -7.04
N MET A 44 6.10 -5.00 -7.89
CA MET A 44 5.46 -3.83 -8.49
C MET A 44 4.65 -4.24 -9.72
N ALA A 45 3.41 -3.77 -9.76
CA ALA A 45 2.53 -3.82 -10.92
C ALA A 45 2.38 -2.41 -11.52
N GLU A 46 2.04 -2.37 -12.80
CA GLU A 46 1.73 -1.15 -13.55
C GLU A 46 0.27 -1.24 -14.01
N GLY A 47 -0.41 -0.11 -14.16
CA GLY A 47 -1.77 -0.08 -14.67
C GLY A 47 -2.20 1.32 -15.06
N ASP A 48 -3.12 1.39 -16.01
CA ASP A 48 -3.75 2.66 -16.39
C ASP A 48 -5.05 2.89 -15.62
N ASP A 49 -5.34 4.16 -15.37
CA ASP A 49 -6.56 4.56 -14.72
C ASP A 49 -7.79 4.45 -15.61
N ARG A 50 -8.88 3.94 -15.01
CA ARG A 50 -10.18 3.88 -15.67
C ARG A 50 -10.78 5.27 -15.89
N LEU A 51 -10.55 6.19 -14.95
CA LEU A 51 -11.05 7.56 -14.99
C LEU A 51 -9.90 8.53 -14.76
N PRO A 52 -9.96 9.74 -15.35
CA PRO A 52 -9.05 10.80 -14.96
C PRO A 52 -9.08 11.02 -13.45
N SER A 53 -7.91 11.09 -12.84
CA SER A 53 -7.73 11.13 -11.38
C SER A 53 -6.63 12.09 -10.93
N THR A 54 -5.89 12.73 -11.84
CA THR A 54 -4.64 13.41 -11.49
C THR A 54 -4.84 14.84 -10.98
N THR A 55 -5.88 15.55 -11.44
CA THR A 55 -6.07 16.98 -11.11
C THR A 55 -7.26 17.23 -10.17
N ALA A 56 -7.30 18.42 -9.55
CA ALA A 56 -8.48 18.84 -8.79
C ALA A 56 -9.74 18.85 -9.66
N THR A 57 -9.62 19.25 -10.92
CA THR A 57 -10.71 19.23 -11.89
C THR A 57 -11.19 17.80 -12.10
N ASP A 58 -10.29 16.84 -12.27
CA ASP A 58 -10.66 15.42 -12.41
C ASP A 58 -11.42 14.91 -11.19
N TRP A 59 -10.93 15.20 -9.99
CA TRP A 59 -11.60 14.79 -8.76
C TRP A 59 -13.01 15.39 -8.67
N VAL A 60 -13.18 16.69 -8.87
CA VAL A 60 -14.51 17.33 -8.81
C VAL A 60 -15.38 16.99 -10.02
N THR A 61 -14.81 16.52 -11.13
CA THR A 61 -15.54 16.07 -12.32
C THR A 61 -16.02 14.65 -12.16
N TYR A 62 -15.22 13.72 -11.61
CA TYR A 62 -15.55 12.29 -11.62
C TYR A 62 -15.99 11.72 -10.27
N ALA A 63 -15.46 12.20 -9.13
CA ALA A 63 -15.83 11.70 -7.81
C ALA A 63 -17.24 12.15 -7.39
N ASP A 64 -17.92 11.34 -6.60
CA ASP A 64 -19.14 11.75 -5.92
C ASP A 64 -18.83 12.26 -4.52
N HIS A 65 -17.82 11.68 -3.85
CA HIS A 65 -17.31 12.16 -2.58
C HIS A 65 -15.79 12.10 -2.53
N VAL A 66 -15.19 12.95 -1.70
CA VAL A 66 -13.79 12.83 -1.27
C VAL A 66 -13.80 12.63 0.24
N VAL A 67 -13.19 11.56 0.71
CA VAL A 67 -13.30 11.10 2.10
C VAL A 67 -11.94 10.80 2.71
N VAL A 68 -11.81 11.05 4.02
CA VAL A 68 -10.72 10.48 4.84
C VAL A 68 -11.18 9.13 5.35
N VAL A 69 -10.35 8.12 5.17
CA VAL A 69 -10.61 6.75 5.60
C VAL A 69 -9.49 6.19 6.44
N THR A 70 -9.82 5.18 7.24
CA THR A 70 -8.85 4.27 7.86
C THR A 70 -9.06 2.87 7.31
N ALA A 71 -7.98 2.22 6.88
CA ALA A 71 -7.98 0.80 6.57
C ALA A 71 -8.07 0.01 7.90
N ALA A 72 -9.22 -0.61 8.16
CA ALA A 72 -9.54 -1.14 9.48
C ALA A 72 -9.25 -2.64 9.63
N SER A 73 -9.51 -3.40 8.58
CA SER A 73 -9.26 -4.85 8.52
C SER A 73 -8.98 -5.26 7.10
N GLU A 74 -8.25 -6.36 6.94
CA GLU A 74 -8.02 -6.98 5.65
C GLU A 74 -8.46 -8.44 5.65
N ARG A 75 -8.75 -8.94 4.46
CA ARG A 75 -8.99 -10.36 4.22
C ARG A 75 -8.41 -10.77 2.89
N ARG A 76 -7.56 -11.77 2.92
CA ARG A 76 -7.06 -12.45 1.73
C ARG A 76 -8.19 -13.25 1.07
N LEU A 77 -8.29 -13.18 -0.25
CA LEU A 77 -9.22 -14.00 -1.02
C LEU A 77 -8.61 -15.40 -1.26
N PRO A 78 -9.45 -16.44 -1.36
CA PRO A 78 -8.96 -17.76 -1.75
C PRO A 78 -8.27 -17.72 -3.11
N VAL A 79 -7.22 -18.52 -3.27
CA VAL A 79 -6.59 -18.74 -4.57
C VAL A 79 -7.61 -19.36 -5.52
N SER A 80 -7.75 -18.83 -6.74
CA SER A 80 -8.67 -19.44 -7.70
C SER A 80 -8.18 -20.82 -8.14
N ALA A 81 -9.10 -21.70 -8.57
CA ALA A 81 -8.73 -23.03 -9.07
C ALA A 81 -7.74 -22.95 -10.25
N THR A 82 -7.87 -21.92 -11.10
CA THR A 82 -6.98 -21.68 -12.23
C THR A 82 -5.56 -21.34 -11.78
N GLU A 83 -5.41 -20.45 -10.80
CA GLU A 83 -4.10 -20.03 -10.27
C GLU A 83 -3.44 -21.17 -9.49
N ALA A 84 -4.22 -21.90 -8.70
CA ALA A 84 -3.75 -23.09 -7.98
C ALA A 84 -3.24 -24.16 -8.94
N ALA A 85 -3.94 -24.41 -10.05
CA ALA A 85 -3.51 -25.37 -11.07
C ALA A 85 -2.24 -24.94 -11.82
N ARG A 86 -2.01 -23.64 -11.98
CA ARG A 86 -0.81 -23.09 -12.62
C ARG A 86 0.38 -22.98 -11.67
N GLY A 87 0.13 -22.91 -10.37
CA GLY A 87 1.16 -22.61 -9.37
C GLY A 87 1.66 -21.15 -9.43
N GLU A 88 0.97 -20.29 -10.17
CA GLU A 88 1.33 -18.89 -10.36
C GLU A 88 0.06 -18.06 -10.60
N GLY A 89 0.13 -16.77 -10.27
CA GLY A 89 -0.96 -15.84 -10.50
C GLY A 89 -1.11 -14.79 -9.40
N LEU A 90 -2.34 -14.37 -9.15
CA LEU A 90 -2.65 -13.33 -8.18
C LEU A 90 -3.48 -13.90 -7.04
N ILE A 91 -3.29 -13.38 -5.85
CA ILE A 91 -4.16 -13.69 -4.72
C ILE A 91 -4.72 -12.37 -4.26
N GLY A 92 -5.97 -12.10 -4.62
CA GLY A 92 -6.64 -10.86 -4.29
C GLY A 92 -6.78 -10.68 -2.78
N ARG A 93 -7.06 -9.44 -2.36
CA ARG A 93 -7.46 -9.15 -0.99
C ARG A 93 -8.50 -8.04 -0.97
N THR A 94 -9.25 -8.01 0.11
CA THR A 94 -10.20 -6.92 0.40
C THR A 94 -9.81 -6.21 1.68
N VAL A 95 -10.01 -4.90 1.71
CA VAL A 95 -9.79 -4.05 2.89
C VAL A 95 -11.08 -3.37 3.27
N ASP A 96 -11.45 -3.43 4.55
CA ASP A 96 -12.59 -2.67 5.05
C ASP A 96 -12.16 -1.25 5.37
N MET A 97 -12.70 -0.30 4.60
CA MET A 97 -12.43 1.12 4.72
C MET A 97 -13.48 1.76 5.62
N GLN A 98 -13.05 2.40 6.70
CA GLN A 98 -13.93 3.16 7.59
C GLN A 98 -13.81 4.66 7.30
N VAL A 99 -14.90 5.30 6.90
CA VAL A 99 -14.92 6.75 6.69
C VAL A 99 -14.88 7.48 8.01
N LYS A 100 -13.86 8.32 8.17
CA LYS A 100 -13.68 9.20 9.34
C LYS A 100 -14.25 10.59 9.08
N LYS A 101 -14.14 11.07 7.84
CA LYS A 101 -14.58 12.42 7.47
C LYS A 101 -14.91 12.49 5.99
N VAL A 102 -15.94 13.26 5.65
CA VAL A 102 -16.21 13.69 4.27
C VAL A 102 -15.60 15.07 4.07
N LEU A 103 -14.71 15.21 3.09
CA LEU A 103 -14.02 16.46 2.76
C LEU A 103 -14.77 17.27 1.71
N TRP A 104 -15.33 16.58 0.73
CA TRP A 104 -16.09 17.18 -0.36
C TRP A 104 -17.17 16.23 -0.86
N SER A 105 -18.25 16.77 -1.40
CA SER A 105 -19.31 15.99 -2.03
C SER A 105 -19.87 16.75 -3.22
N ARG A 106 -20.12 16.01 -4.30
CA ARG A 106 -20.79 16.53 -5.47
C ARG A 106 -22.24 16.89 -5.13
N LYS A 107 -22.70 18.04 -5.61
CA LYS A 107 -24.12 18.37 -5.60
C LYS A 107 -24.89 17.38 -6.47
N GLY A 108 -25.84 16.66 -5.88
CA GLY A 108 -26.60 15.63 -6.59
C GLY A 108 -25.84 14.32 -6.81
N ALA A 109 -24.85 14.02 -5.94
CA ALA A 109 -24.28 12.67 -5.87
C ALA A 109 -25.42 11.63 -5.79
N PRO A 110 -25.34 10.51 -6.55
CA PRO A 110 -26.41 9.53 -6.66
C PRO A 110 -26.68 8.80 -5.34
N GLU A 111 -25.63 8.64 -4.53
CA GLU A 111 -25.69 8.03 -3.22
C GLU A 111 -25.11 8.98 -2.16
N ALA A 112 -25.48 8.77 -0.90
CA ALA A 112 -24.83 9.46 0.21
C ALA A 112 -23.43 8.89 0.45
N ALA A 113 -22.51 9.73 0.97
CA ALA A 113 -21.17 9.28 1.30
C ALA A 113 -21.20 8.04 2.20
N PRO A 114 -20.40 7.00 1.92
CA PRO A 114 -20.41 5.79 2.70
C PRO A 114 -19.95 6.07 4.13
N LYS A 115 -20.44 5.28 5.09
CA LYS A 115 -19.83 5.20 6.43
C LYS A 115 -18.63 4.25 6.45
N SER A 116 -18.72 3.22 5.62
CA SER A 116 -17.66 2.24 5.38
C SER A 116 -17.96 1.51 4.07
N TRP A 117 -16.94 0.90 3.47
CA TRP A 117 -17.11 -0.04 2.37
C TRP A 117 -15.95 -1.03 2.30
N THR A 118 -16.15 -2.12 1.57
CA THR A 118 -15.09 -3.08 1.28
C THR A 118 -14.41 -2.68 -0.03
N TYR A 119 -13.11 -2.45 0.03
CA TYR A 119 -12.25 -2.02 -1.08
C TYR A 119 -11.43 -3.20 -1.61
N ASN A 120 -11.32 -3.34 -2.92
CA ASN A 120 -10.47 -4.35 -3.56
C ASN A 120 -9.05 -3.79 -3.68
N ALA A 121 -8.17 -4.21 -2.77
CA ALA A 121 -6.80 -3.71 -2.71
C ALA A 121 -5.82 -4.61 -3.47
N ALA A 122 -4.63 -4.08 -3.76
CA ALA A 122 -3.54 -4.85 -4.33
C ALA A 122 -3.20 -6.05 -3.43
N GLY A 123 -3.21 -7.24 -4.04
CA GLY A 123 -3.10 -8.51 -3.34
C GLY A 123 -1.66 -9.00 -3.23
N PHE A 124 -1.46 -10.25 -3.59
CA PHE A 124 -0.18 -10.96 -3.53
C PHE A 124 0.11 -11.67 -4.85
N ALA A 125 1.37 -11.72 -5.26
CA ALA A 125 1.85 -12.52 -6.37
C ALA A 125 2.10 -13.95 -5.88
N LEU A 126 1.33 -14.90 -6.41
CA LEU A 126 1.57 -16.33 -6.21
C LEU A 126 2.70 -16.76 -7.14
N THR A 127 3.74 -17.37 -6.55
CA THR A 127 4.81 -18.04 -7.30
C THR A 127 5.07 -19.41 -6.70
N ASN A 128 5.43 -20.38 -7.53
CA ASN A 128 5.76 -21.76 -7.12
C ASN A 128 4.63 -22.53 -6.38
N GLY A 129 3.38 -22.08 -6.50
CA GLY A 129 2.20 -22.76 -5.99
C GLY A 129 2.03 -22.75 -4.48
N ASP A 130 2.83 -21.97 -3.75
CA ASP A 130 2.70 -21.81 -2.30
C ASP A 130 2.01 -20.48 -1.96
N PRO A 131 0.73 -20.51 -1.53
CA PRO A 131 0.02 -19.31 -1.12
C PRO A 131 0.66 -18.63 0.10
N GLU A 132 1.24 -19.37 1.03
CA GLU A 132 1.78 -18.79 2.26
C GLU A 132 3.09 -18.02 1.99
N ALA A 133 3.81 -18.38 0.92
CA ALA A 133 5.01 -17.69 0.45
C ALA A 133 4.73 -16.60 -0.60
N ALA A 134 3.47 -16.27 -0.89
CA ALA A 134 3.13 -15.28 -1.91
C ALA A 134 3.65 -13.87 -1.54
N ALA A 135 4.25 -13.18 -2.50
CA ALA A 135 4.86 -11.88 -2.27
C ALA A 135 3.79 -10.76 -2.34
N PRO A 136 3.79 -9.77 -1.42
CA PRO A 136 2.90 -8.62 -1.52
C PRO A 136 3.12 -7.84 -2.82
N MET A 137 2.04 -7.33 -3.42
CA MET A 137 2.06 -6.52 -4.63
C MET A 137 1.67 -5.07 -4.42
N ALA A 138 2.44 -4.11 -4.89
CA ALA A 138 1.98 -2.73 -5.00
C ALA A 138 1.71 -2.39 -6.47
N VAL A 139 0.84 -1.43 -6.70
CA VAL A 139 0.74 -0.77 -8.01
C VAL A 139 1.60 0.49 -7.92
N HIS A 140 2.36 0.76 -8.97
CA HIS A 140 3.21 1.96 -9.01
C HIS A 140 2.38 3.22 -8.77
N GLY A 141 2.94 4.17 -8.03
CA GLY A 141 2.33 5.45 -7.67
C GLY A 141 1.11 5.35 -6.76
N ARG A 142 0.84 4.17 -6.15
CA ARG A 142 -0.36 3.94 -5.32
C ARG A 142 -0.04 3.40 -3.93
N PRO A 143 -0.80 3.82 -2.90
CA PRO A 143 -0.78 3.11 -1.64
C PRO A 143 -1.32 1.70 -1.81
N ARG A 144 -0.78 0.74 -1.06
CA ARG A 144 -1.34 -0.61 -1.01
C ARG A 144 -2.65 -0.67 -0.23
N MET A 145 -2.98 0.32 0.58
CA MET A 145 -4.11 0.34 1.54
C MET A 145 -3.88 -0.61 2.72
N GLU A 146 -2.78 -0.42 3.42
CA GLU A 146 -2.37 -1.24 4.57
C GLU A 146 -3.16 -0.89 5.85
N VAL A 147 -3.48 -1.91 6.65
CA VAL A 147 -4.28 -1.77 7.87
C VAL A 147 -3.58 -0.85 8.89
N GLY A 148 -4.36 0.02 9.52
CA GLY A 148 -3.87 0.97 10.53
C GLY A 148 -3.48 2.33 9.97
N HIS A 149 -3.34 2.46 8.64
CA HIS A 149 -3.04 3.72 7.96
C HIS A 149 -4.32 4.48 7.58
N GLN A 150 -4.15 5.79 7.37
CA GLN A 150 -5.18 6.69 6.90
C GLN A 150 -4.90 7.17 5.48
N TYR A 151 -5.97 7.34 4.71
CA TYR A 151 -5.92 7.76 3.32
C TYR A 151 -6.99 8.80 3.03
N ILE A 152 -6.74 9.66 2.05
CA ILE A 152 -7.78 10.44 1.38
C ILE A 152 -8.12 9.72 0.08
N VAL A 153 -9.40 9.44 -0.14
CA VAL A 153 -9.87 8.74 -1.34
C VAL A 153 -10.97 9.54 -2.02
N ALA A 154 -10.81 9.81 -3.31
CA ALA A 154 -11.88 10.30 -4.16
C ALA A 154 -12.67 9.09 -4.70
N VAL A 155 -13.94 8.98 -4.31
CA VAL A 155 -14.79 7.82 -4.61
C VAL A 155 -15.94 8.18 -5.53
N SER A 156 -16.30 7.25 -6.41
CA SER A 156 -17.49 7.30 -7.27
C SER A 156 -18.36 6.08 -7.02
N TRP A 157 -19.68 6.27 -7.13
CA TRP A 157 -20.63 5.17 -7.07
C TRP A 157 -20.73 4.47 -8.43
N GLU A 158 -20.44 3.19 -8.46
CA GLU A 158 -20.82 2.32 -9.57
C GLU A 158 -22.16 1.67 -9.25
N PRO A 159 -23.22 1.92 -10.05
CA PRO A 159 -24.51 1.29 -9.83
C PRO A 159 -24.40 -0.22 -10.05
N ALA A 160 -25.38 -0.96 -9.51
CA ALA A 160 -25.49 -2.39 -9.76
C ALA A 160 -25.50 -2.70 -11.26
N ARG A 161 -24.85 -3.79 -11.65
CA ARG A 161 -24.80 -4.27 -13.03
C ARG A 161 -25.46 -5.63 -13.11
N CYS A 162 -26.36 -5.77 -14.07
CA CYS A 162 -26.98 -7.04 -14.41
C CYS A 162 -26.90 -7.20 -15.93
N SER A 163 -26.27 -8.27 -16.38
CA SER A 163 -26.25 -8.68 -17.77
C SER A 163 -27.06 -9.99 -17.89
N PRO A 164 -27.86 -10.19 -18.95
CA PRO A 164 -28.62 -11.42 -19.12
C PRO A 164 -27.72 -12.67 -19.06
N GLY A 165 -28.00 -13.56 -18.11
CA GLY A 165 -27.22 -14.79 -17.90
C GLY A 165 -26.10 -14.69 -16.86
N ASP A 166 -25.75 -13.47 -16.42
CA ASP A 166 -24.75 -13.24 -15.38
C ASP A 166 -25.38 -13.11 -14.00
N LYS A 167 -24.61 -13.40 -12.95
CA LYS A 167 -25.03 -13.08 -11.58
C LYS A 167 -25.04 -11.55 -11.41
N PRO A 168 -26.09 -10.96 -10.83
CA PRO A 168 -26.12 -9.54 -10.53
C PRO A 168 -24.90 -9.12 -9.70
N GLU A 169 -24.21 -8.08 -10.17
CA GLU A 169 -23.18 -7.39 -9.41
C GLU A 169 -23.82 -6.25 -8.62
N PRO A 170 -23.72 -6.24 -7.27
CA PRO A 170 -24.24 -5.13 -6.48
C PRO A 170 -23.48 -3.84 -6.78
N GLY A 171 -24.16 -2.72 -6.58
CA GLY A 171 -23.51 -1.40 -6.65
C GLY A 171 -22.42 -1.27 -5.59
N ARG A 172 -21.38 -0.51 -5.91
CA ARG A 172 -20.18 -0.41 -5.08
C ARG A 172 -19.50 0.95 -5.21
N TRP A 173 -18.79 1.33 -4.14
CA TRP A 173 -17.89 2.47 -4.16
C TRP A 173 -16.54 2.08 -4.75
N MET A 174 -16.04 2.90 -5.66
CA MET A 174 -14.76 2.73 -6.32
C MET A 174 -13.93 4.00 -6.21
N GLY A 175 -12.61 3.86 -6.04
CA GLY A 175 -11.68 4.97 -6.31
C GLY A 175 -11.74 5.39 -7.78
N LEU A 176 -11.27 6.61 -8.11
CA LEU A 176 -11.20 7.05 -9.50
C LEU A 176 -10.04 6.36 -10.25
N GLY A 177 -8.94 6.10 -9.54
CA GLY A 177 -7.67 5.66 -10.10
C GLY A 177 -6.50 5.91 -9.14
N GLU A 178 -5.29 5.73 -9.65
CA GLU A 178 -4.00 5.94 -9.01
C GLU A 178 -3.92 7.26 -8.26
N GLY A 179 -4.09 8.38 -8.97
CA GLY A 179 -3.97 9.71 -8.39
C GLY A 179 -5.12 10.14 -7.46
N SER A 180 -6.01 9.21 -7.07
CA SER A 180 -7.16 9.50 -6.20
C SER A 180 -7.10 8.85 -4.82
N GLU A 181 -5.97 8.24 -4.48
CA GLU A 181 -5.75 7.45 -3.28
C GLU A 181 -4.47 7.93 -2.58
N VAL A 182 -4.62 8.87 -1.65
CA VAL A 182 -3.49 9.65 -1.14
C VAL A 182 -3.16 9.27 0.31
N PRO A 183 -1.90 8.98 0.68
CA PRO A 183 -1.50 8.75 2.07
C PRO A 183 -1.82 9.96 2.97
N TYR A 184 -2.37 9.72 4.17
CA TYR A 184 -2.86 10.78 5.06
C TYR A 184 -2.67 10.49 6.56
N ASP A 185 -1.53 9.93 6.95
CA ASP A 185 -1.20 9.72 8.36
C ASP A 185 -0.87 11.02 9.09
N GLY A 186 -1.23 11.07 10.37
CA GLY A 186 -0.91 12.23 11.22
C GLY A 186 -1.53 13.54 10.73
N ASN A 187 -2.67 13.47 10.03
CA ASN A 187 -3.36 14.60 9.40
C ASN A 187 -2.54 15.34 8.32
N THR A 188 -1.53 14.68 7.73
CA THR A 188 -0.61 15.27 6.76
C THR A 188 -0.69 14.51 5.44
N ILE A 189 -1.01 15.21 4.36
CA ILE A 189 -1.10 14.64 3.01
C ILE A 189 0.28 14.18 2.54
N GLY A 190 0.35 12.99 1.94
CA GLY A 190 1.59 12.35 1.48
C GLY A 190 2.42 11.72 2.61
N GLN A 191 1.95 11.74 3.86
CA GLN A 191 2.56 11.00 4.96
C GLN A 191 1.83 9.66 5.14
N GLY A 192 2.56 8.58 5.35
CA GLY A 192 1.99 7.26 5.62
C GLY A 192 2.47 6.21 4.63
N GLU A 193 1.65 5.18 4.43
CA GLU A 193 1.98 4.06 3.55
C GLU A 193 1.81 4.41 2.07
N MET A 194 2.83 4.12 1.27
CA MET A 194 2.87 4.22 -0.19
C MET A 194 3.62 2.99 -0.74
N GLU A 195 3.05 2.29 -1.73
CA GLU A 195 3.64 1.11 -2.38
C GLU A 195 4.15 0.01 -1.42
N GLY A 196 3.50 -0.17 -0.26
CA GLY A 196 3.91 -1.13 0.77
C GLY A 196 5.04 -0.66 1.67
N ARG A 197 5.38 0.63 1.66
CA ARG A 197 6.40 1.24 2.51
C ARG A 197 5.87 2.49 3.19
N VAL A 198 6.28 2.69 4.45
CA VAL A 198 5.92 3.92 5.17
C VAL A 198 6.91 5.02 4.82
N GLN A 199 6.38 6.19 4.47
CA GLN A 199 7.14 7.40 4.17
C GLN A 199 6.61 8.62 4.92
N THR A 200 7.50 9.59 5.11
CA THR A 200 7.15 10.94 5.57
C THR A 200 6.75 11.81 4.38
N ALA A 201 5.96 12.87 4.62
CA ALA A 201 5.64 13.84 3.58
C ALA A 201 6.91 14.50 2.97
N ALA A 202 7.98 14.66 3.77
CA ALA A 202 9.25 15.18 3.26
C ALA A 202 9.92 14.21 2.26
N GLN A 203 9.89 12.91 2.54
CA GLN A 203 10.37 11.88 1.61
C GLN A 203 9.49 11.82 0.36
N ALA A 204 8.17 11.85 0.52
CA ALA A 204 7.23 11.84 -0.59
C ALA A 204 7.51 13.00 -1.58
N ARG A 205 7.73 14.23 -1.09
CA ARG A 205 8.10 15.39 -1.95
C ARG A 205 9.38 15.18 -2.75
N ILE A 206 10.35 14.43 -2.22
CA ILE A 206 11.60 14.16 -2.92
C ILE A 206 11.37 13.12 -4.01
N LEU A 207 10.55 12.10 -3.73
CA LEU A 207 10.28 11.00 -4.66
C LEU A 207 9.51 11.45 -5.91
N VAL A 208 8.56 12.38 -5.75
CA VAL A 208 7.72 12.91 -6.84
C VAL A 208 8.28 14.21 -7.45
N ALA A 209 9.56 14.52 -7.22
CA ALA A 209 10.13 15.78 -7.64
C ALA A 209 10.09 15.95 -9.18
N GLY A 210 9.29 16.91 -9.64
CA GLY A 210 9.08 17.18 -11.08
C GLY A 210 7.80 16.59 -11.65
N GLU A 211 7.06 15.82 -10.85
CA GLU A 211 5.70 15.37 -11.18
C GLU A 211 4.68 16.46 -10.86
N HIS A 212 3.53 16.37 -11.53
CA HIS A 212 2.50 17.39 -11.49
C HIS A 212 1.12 16.74 -11.38
N GLY A 213 0.50 16.94 -10.23
CA GLY A 213 -0.85 16.49 -9.94
C GLY A 213 -1.34 17.10 -8.64
N LEU A 214 -2.61 16.85 -8.34
CA LEU A 214 -3.25 17.33 -7.12
C LEU A 214 -2.61 16.69 -5.89
N GLU A 215 -2.25 15.40 -5.94
CA GLU A 215 -1.58 14.74 -4.83
C GLU A 215 -0.25 15.42 -4.51
N GLU A 216 0.60 15.62 -5.52
CA GLU A 216 1.94 16.20 -5.39
C GLU A 216 1.88 17.64 -4.87
N GLU A 217 0.94 18.44 -5.40
CA GLU A 217 0.71 19.82 -4.95
C GLU A 217 0.35 19.88 -3.46
N MET A 218 -0.39 18.88 -2.98
CA MET A 218 -0.95 18.87 -1.64
C MET A 218 -0.03 18.22 -0.60
N ILE A 219 1.12 17.63 -0.99
CA ILE A 219 2.01 16.95 -0.04
C ILE A 219 2.44 17.91 1.09
N GLY A 220 2.27 17.43 2.32
CA GLY A 220 2.57 18.10 3.58
C GLY A 220 1.55 19.17 3.99
N GLN A 221 0.44 19.31 3.25
CA GLN A 221 -0.72 20.09 3.66
C GLN A 221 -1.69 19.24 4.48
N ASP A 222 -2.74 19.86 5.00
CA ASP A 222 -3.84 19.18 5.69
C ASP A 222 -5.06 18.96 4.78
N ALA A 223 -6.04 18.19 5.27
CA ALA A 223 -7.27 17.92 4.55
C ALA A 223 -8.18 19.15 4.39
N ALA A 224 -8.02 20.20 5.19
CA ALA A 224 -8.82 21.42 5.05
C ALA A 224 -8.36 22.23 3.83
N ALA A 225 -7.05 22.30 3.59
CA ALA A 225 -6.48 22.88 2.38
C ALA A 225 -6.99 22.17 1.12
N LEU A 226 -7.02 20.83 1.12
CA LEU A 226 -7.57 20.05 0.01
C LEU A 226 -9.05 20.35 -0.21
N ALA A 227 -9.86 20.31 0.85
CA ALA A 227 -11.29 20.60 0.76
C ALA A 227 -11.57 22.01 0.21
N ALA A 228 -10.78 23.01 0.62
CA ALA A 228 -10.88 24.37 0.10
C ALA A 228 -10.56 24.44 -1.40
N LYS A 229 -9.49 23.76 -1.85
CA LYS A 229 -9.10 23.68 -3.26
C LYS A 229 -10.18 23.00 -4.11
N LEU A 230 -10.71 21.86 -3.67
CA LEU A 230 -11.79 21.16 -4.37
C LEU A 230 -13.06 22.02 -4.47
N LYS A 231 -13.42 22.73 -3.39
CA LYS A 231 -14.59 23.62 -3.39
C LYS A 231 -14.44 24.80 -4.36
N ALA A 232 -13.21 25.32 -4.53
CA ALA A 232 -12.91 26.40 -5.46
C ALA A 232 -12.76 25.94 -6.91
N THR A 233 -12.64 24.63 -7.14
CA THR A 233 -12.40 24.07 -8.48
C THR A 233 -13.71 23.84 -9.22
N PRO A 234 -13.89 24.39 -10.43
CA PRO A 234 -15.06 24.09 -11.25
C PRO A 234 -14.99 22.68 -11.82
N ALA A 235 -16.10 21.95 -11.76
CA ALA A 235 -16.23 20.69 -12.48
C ALA A 235 -16.48 20.93 -13.97
N THR A 236 -16.00 19.98 -14.78
CA THR A 236 -16.29 19.86 -16.20
C THR A 236 -17.36 18.77 -16.43
N GLU A 237 -17.73 18.56 -17.69
CA GLU A 237 -18.69 17.50 -18.05
C GLU A 237 -18.08 16.11 -17.85
N LYS A 238 -18.78 15.23 -17.13
CA LYS A 238 -18.38 13.83 -16.95
C LYS A 238 -18.44 13.13 -18.31
N GLN A 239 -17.31 12.60 -18.77
CA GLN A 239 -17.30 11.65 -19.87
C GLN A 239 -17.81 10.29 -19.40
N THR A 240 -18.68 9.67 -20.19
CA THR A 240 -19.18 8.31 -19.95
C THR A 240 -18.35 7.30 -20.72
N PHE A 241 -17.55 6.51 -20.01
CA PHE A 241 -16.62 5.53 -20.60
C PHE A 241 -17.23 4.11 -20.79
N SER A 242 -18.56 3.95 -20.70
CA SER A 242 -19.23 2.67 -20.93
C SER A 242 -20.59 2.84 -21.60
N ALA A 243 -20.94 1.87 -22.47
CA ALA A 243 -22.31 1.72 -22.96
C ALA A 243 -23.19 1.35 -21.77
N GLN A 244 -24.18 2.18 -21.47
CA GLN A 244 -25.11 1.95 -20.37
C GLN A 244 -25.77 0.57 -20.52
N SER A 245 -25.51 -0.35 -19.60
CA SER A 245 -26.33 -1.54 -19.44
C SER A 245 -27.77 -1.07 -19.20
N GLN A 246 -28.70 -1.57 -20.00
CA GLN A 246 -30.11 -1.17 -19.97
C GLN A 246 -30.67 -1.31 -18.54
N PRO A 247 -31.41 -0.32 -18.01
CA PRO A 247 -31.91 -0.31 -16.63
C PRO A 247 -32.90 -1.44 -16.31
N THR A 248 -33.35 -2.21 -17.29
CA THR A 248 -34.38 -3.25 -17.15
C THR A 248 -33.86 -4.65 -16.82
N ALA A 249 -32.56 -4.83 -16.61
CA ALA A 249 -31.96 -6.16 -16.39
C ALA A 249 -31.85 -6.59 -14.91
N CYS A 250 -32.20 -5.71 -13.96
CA CYS A 250 -32.07 -5.95 -12.52
C CYS A 250 -33.40 -6.12 -11.77
N ASP A 251 -34.53 -6.30 -12.48
CA ASP A 251 -35.85 -6.57 -11.87
C ASP A 251 -36.06 -8.05 -11.54
#